data_AF-A0A3C2B0D0-F1
#
_entry.id   AF-A0A3C2B0D0-F1
#
_cell.length_a   1.000
_cell.length_b   1.000
_cell.length_c   1.000
_cell.angle_alpha   90.00
_cell.angle_beta   90.00
_cell.angle_gamma   90.00
#
_symmetry.space_group_name_H-M   'P 1'
#
loop_
_entity.id
_entity.type
_entity.pdbx_description
1 polymer ?
#
loop_
_entity_poly.entity_id
_entity_poly.type
_entity_poly.pdbx_seq_one_letter_code
_entity_poly.pdbx_strand_id
1 'polypeptide(L)'
;RATAGALREWAVAHPSEWALIFGTPVPGYVAPADTIGPASRYTVVLVALLVDLEAAGVRFHGEVARPVRRDLADLRRRVPITCSDEALQAGMTAWAGLMGAVSLELFGHLHNVIETPGGLFDAVVEHHGAVLLAGLPGTGPGRRASKRP
;
A
#
# COMPACT_ATOMS: atom_id res chain seq x y z
N ARG A 1 -0.11 -9.00 4.24
CA ARG A 1 -0.38 -9.13 5.69
C ARG A 1 0.86 -8.81 6.52
N ALA A 2 1.92 -9.62 6.53
CA ALA A 2 3.10 -9.42 7.38
C ALA A 2 3.70 -7.98 7.33
N THR A 3 3.99 -7.46 6.14
CA THR A 3 4.51 -6.09 5.98
C THR A 3 3.58 -5.01 6.51
N ALA A 4 2.25 -5.18 6.34
CA ALA A 4 1.26 -4.23 6.85
C ALA A 4 1.18 -4.29 8.38
N GLY A 5 1.20 -5.49 8.96
CA GLY A 5 1.26 -5.69 10.41
C GLY A 5 2.49 -5.00 11.01
N ALA A 6 3.68 -5.27 10.46
CA ALA A 6 4.92 -4.65 10.92
C ALA A 6 4.91 -3.12 10.83
N LEU A 7 4.33 -2.56 9.75
CA LEU A 7 4.16 -1.11 9.61
C LEU A 7 3.29 -0.53 10.74
N ARG A 8 2.12 -1.14 11.00
CA ARG A 8 1.21 -0.66 12.04
C ARG A 8 1.79 -0.86 13.43
N GLU A 9 2.37 -2.02 13.72
CA GLU A 9 3.03 -2.31 15.00
C GLU A 9 4.10 -1.27 15.32
N TRP A 10 4.96 -0.95 14.35
CA TRP A 10 5.96 0.10 14.52
C TRP A 10 5.30 1.47 14.73
N ALA A 11 4.31 1.84 13.91
CA ALA A 11 3.68 3.16 13.99
C ALA A 11 2.98 3.40 15.34
N VAL A 12 2.28 2.39 15.87
CA VAL A 12 1.61 2.46 17.18
C VAL A 12 2.62 2.52 18.33
N ALA A 13 3.76 1.83 18.20
CA ALA A 13 4.84 1.90 19.19
C ALA A 13 5.62 3.23 19.14
N HIS A 14 5.62 3.92 17.99
CA HIS A 14 6.41 5.12 17.70
C HIS A 14 5.55 6.26 17.11
N PRO A 15 4.52 6.75 17.83
CA PRO A 15 3.56 7.71 17.29
C PRO A 15 4.17 9.07 16.99
N SER A 16 5.19 9.51 17.75
CA SER A 16 5.88 10.78 17.53
C SER A 16 6.75 10.74 16.27
N GLU A 17 7.43 9.62 16.03
CA GLU A 17 8.23 9.40 14.83
C GLU A 17 7.34 9.23 13.60
N TRP A 18 6.20 8.55 13.73
CA TRP A 18 5.18 8.52 12.69
C TRP A 18 4.71 9.93 12.33
N ALA A 19 4.38 10.76 13.32
CA ALA A 19 3.96 12.13 13.09
C ALA A 19 5.06 13.00 12.45
N LEU A 20 6.32 12.78 12.82
CA LEU A 20 7.46 13.48 12.22
C LEU A 20 7.63 13.15 10.74
N ILE A 21 7.42 11.90 10.35
CA ILE A 21 7.65 11.43 8.97
C ILE A 21 6.42 11.66 8.08
N PHE A 22 5.20 11.41 8.59
CA PHE A 22 3.97 11.34 7.81
C PHE A 22 2.89 12.34 8.25
N GLY A 23 3.16 13.15 9.27
CA GLY A 23 2.26 14.20 9.74
C GLY A 23 2.44 15.52 8.98
N THR A 24 2.03 16.62 9.62
CA THR A 24 2.16 17.96 9.04
C THR A 24 3.64 18.32 8.86
N PRO A 25 4.07 18.74 7.64
CA PRO A 25 5.43 19.18 7.41
C PRO A 25 5.83 20.35 8.32
N VAL A 26 7.07 20.34 8.80
CA VAL A 26 7.61 21.44 9.61
C VAL A 26 7.88 22.65 8.71
N PRO A 27 7.26 23.82 8.96
CA PRO A 27 7.48 25.01 8.14
C PRO A 27 8.96 25.41 8.09
N GLY A 28 9.48 25.64 6.88
CA GLY A 28 10.86 26.05 6.66
C GLY A 28 11.91 24.93 6.77
N TYR A 29 11.51 23.71 7.13
CA TYR A 29 12.41 22.56 7.15
C TYR A 29 12.64 22.01 5.74
N VAL A 30 13.91 21.82 5.39
CA VAL A 30 14.33 21.14 4.15
C VAL A 30 15.12 19.91 4.56
N ALA A 31 14.58 18.73 4.25
CA ALA A 31 15.25 17.48 4.56
C ALA A 31 16.58 17.38 3.78
N PRO A 32 17.70 17.04 4.43
CA PRO A 32 18.98 16.84 3.74
C PRO A 32 18.90 15.71 2.70
N ALA A 33 19.70 15.81 1.63
CA ALA A 33 19.64 14.85 0.53
C ALA A 33 19.97 13.41 0.92
N ASP A 34 20.76 13.20 1.98
CA ASP A 34 21.12 11.89 2.50
C ASP A 34 19.95 11.16 3.18
N THR A 35 18.84 11.86 3.49
CA THR A 35 17.62 11.22 4.03
C THR A 35 16.77 10.55 2.95
N ILE A 36 17.02 10.82 1.67
CA ILE A 36 16.24 10.24 0.54
C ILE A 36 16.35 8.72 0.53
N GLY A 37 17.58 8.19 0.71
CA GLY A 37 17.83 6.74 0.74
C GLY A 37 17.02 6.04 1.83
N PRO A 38 17.20 6.40 3.12
CA PRO A 38 16.40 5.88 4.21
C PRO A 38 14.89 6.05 4.02
N ALA A 39 14.43 7.20 3.57
CA ALA A 39 13.00 7.49 3.35
C ALA A 39 12.38 6.61 2.25
N SER A 40 13.17 6.11 1.31
CA SER A 40 12.65 5.27 0.21
C SER A 40 12.52 3.78 0.55
N ARG A 41 13.14 3.30 1.63
CA ARG A 41 13.29 1.86 1.93
C ARG A 41 11.96 1.11 2.02
N TYR A 42 10.97 1.69 2.67
CA TYR A 42 9.67 1.03 2.83
C TYR A 42 8.91 0.92 1.49
N THR A 43 9.06 1.91 0.60
CA THR A 43 8.46 1.87 -0.74
C THR A 43 9.18 0.85 -1.63
N VAL A 44 10.48 0.67 -1.46
CA VAL A 44 11.24 -0.39 -2.16
C VAL A 44 10.70 -1.78 -1.81
N VAL A 45 10.34 -2.03 -0.54
CA VAL A 45 9.71 -3.30 -0.13
C VAL A 45 8.39 -3.53 -0.87
N LEU A 46 7.54 -2.50 -1.00
CA LEU A 46 6.30 -2.60 -1.77
C LEU A 46 6.59 -2.97 -3.23
N VAL A 47 7.54 -2.29 -3.89
CA VAL A 47 7.90 -2.58 -5.27
C VAL A 47 8.41 -4.01 -5.43
N ALA A 48 9.27 -4.48 -4.52
CA ALA A 48 9.76 -5.87 -4.54
C ALA A 48 8.62 -6.88 -4.45
N LEU A 49 7.64 -6.66 -3.55
CA LEU A 49 6.47 -7.53 -3.43
C LEU A 49 5.64 -7.56 -4.73
N LEU A 50 5.49 -6.43 -5.41
CA LEU A 50 4.76 -6.40 -6.69
C LEU A 50 5.49 -7.19 -7.78
N VAL A 51 6.82 -7.08 -7.84
CA VAL A 51 7.66 -7.87 -8.76
C VAL A 51 7.50 -9.37 -8.49
N ASP A 52 7.55 -9.77 -7.22
CA ASP A 52 7.38 -11.16 -6.81
C ASP A 52 5.99 -11.69 -7.18
N LEU A 53 4.94 -10.88 -7.00
CA LEU A 53 3.58 -11.25 -7.39
C LEU A 53 3.45 -11.47 -8.90
N GLU A 54 4.01 -10.57 -9.73
CA GLU A 54 3.96 -10.75 -11.19
C GLU A 54 4.77 -11.96 -11.67
N ALA A 55 5.94 -12.21 -11.04
CA ALA A 55 6.76 -13.39 -11.28
C ALA A 55 6.02 -14.68 -10.88
N ALA A 56 5.21 -14.64 -9.82
CA ALA A 56 4.34 -15.73 -9.41
C ALA A 56 3.07 -15.90 -10.29
N GLY A 57 2.91 -15.08 -11.34
CA GLY A 57 1.81 -15.20 -12.30
C GLY A 57 0.60 -14.33 -12.01
N VAL A 58 0.63 -13.48 -10.98
CA VAL A 58 -0.41 -12.46 -10.77
C VAL A 58 -0.41 -11.52 -11.96
N ARG A 59 -1.61 -11.18 -12.44
CA ARG A 59 -1.80 -10.18 -13.48
C ARG A 59 -2.62 -9.04 -12.90
N PHE A 60 -2.04 -7.85 -12.95
CA PHE A 60 -2.71 -6.63 -12.54
C PHE A 60 -3.47 -6.08 -13.74
N HIS A 61 -4.74 -5.74 -13.52
CA HIS A 61 -5.64 -5.26 -14.54
C HIS A 61 -6.21 -3.90 -14.13
N GLY A 62 -6.42 -3.03 -15.10
CA GLY A 62 -7.00 -1.70 -14.89
C GLY A 62 -6.34 -0.66 -15.77
N GLU A 63 -7.06 0.43 -16.05
CA GLU A 63 -6.45 1.55 -16.76
C GLU A 63 -5.58 2.37 -15.82
N VAL A 64 -4.32 2.56 -16.21
CA VAL A 64 -3.42 3.52 -15.55
C VAL A 64 -3.70 4.90 -16.11
N ALA A 65 -4.03 5.83 -15.22
CA ALA A 65 -4.35 7.20 -15.60
C ALA A 65 -3.20 7.82 -16.41
N ARG A 66 -3.52 8.53 -17.50
CA ARG A 66 -2.50 9.09 -18.41
C ARG A 66 -1.42 9.92 -17.70
N PRO A 67 -1.74 10.82 -16.74
CA PRO A 67 -0.71 11.55 -16.01
C PRO A 67 0.22 10.62 -15.23
N VAL A 68 -0.34 9.62 -14.54
CA VAL A 68 0.42 8.63 -13.76
C VAL A 68 1.34 7.81 -14.66
N ARG A 69 0.86 7.37 -15.83
CA ARG A 69 1.66 6.61 -16.80
C ARG A 69 2.91 7.39 -17.25
N ARG A 70 2.77 8.69 -17.50
CA ARG A 70 3.91 9.56 -17.84
C ARG A 70 4.91 9.62 -16.68
N ASP A 71 4.42 9.85 -15.46
CA ASP A 71 5.29 10.00 -14.29
C ASP A 71 6.02 8.67 -13.97
N LEU A 72 5.38 7.52 -14.18
CA LEU A 72 5.99 6.19 -14.08
C LEU A 72 7.07 5.94 -15.15
N ALA A 73 6.83 6.38 -16.40
CA ALA A 73 7.85 6.31 -17.44
C ALA A 73 9.11 7.14 -17.09
N ASP A 74 8.92 8.30 -16.45
CA ASP A 74 10.00 9.15 -15.95
C ASP A 74 10.74 8.53 -14.76
N LEU A 75 10.00 7.86 -13.87
CA LEU A 75 10.59 7.11 -12.76
C LEU A 75 11.45 5.94 -13.27
N ARG A 76 10.99 5.17 -14.25
CA ARG A 76 11.74 4.02 -14.81
C ARG A 76 13.07 4.40 -15.48
N ARG A 77 13.23 5.65 -15.93
CA ARG A 77 14.53 6.13 -16.44
C ARG A 77 15.58 6.33 -15.34
N ARG A 78 15.14 6.45 -14.08
CA ARG A 78 15.98 6.75 -12.91
C ARG A 78 16.14 5.54 -11.99
N VAL A 79 15.13 4.68 -11.93
CA VAL A 79 15.06 3.53 -11.03
C VAL A 79 14.68 2.29 -11.83
N PRO A 80 15.43 1.17 -11.73
CA PRO A 80 15.12 -0.06 -12.44
C PRO A 80 13.92 -0.76 -11.79
N ILE A 81 12.71 -0.34 -12.17
CA ILE A 81 11.45 -0.96 -11.73
C ILE A 81 10.96 -1.91 -12.82
N THR A 82 10.87 -3.19 -12.49
CA THR A 82 10.56 -4.26 -13.44
C THR A 82 9.09 -4.67 -13.48
N CYS A 83 8.28 -4.26 -12.49
CA CYS A 83 6.85 -4.56 -12.50
C CYS A 83 6.05 -3.62 -13.42
N SER A 84 4.84 -4.05 -13.81
CA SER A 84 3.93 -3.29 -14.68
C SER A 84 3.43 -1.98 -14.07
N ASP A 85 2.93 -1.07 -14.92
CA ASP A 85 2.33 0.19 -14.44
C ASP A 85 1.07 -0.08 -13.60
N GLU A 86 0.30 -1.09 -14.02
CA GLU A 86 -0.91 -1.56 -13.38
C GLU A 86 -0.60 -2.07 -11.97
N ALA A 87 0.49 -2.84 -11.82
CA ALA A 87 0.97 -3.30 -10.52
C ALA A 87 1.37 -2.13 -9.62
N LEU A 88 2.14 -1.16 -10.15
CA LEU A 88 2.56 0.02 -9.38
C LEU A 88 1.36 0.86 -8.93
N GLN A 89 0.41 1.14 -9.82
CA GLN A 89 -0.79 1.89 -9.46
C GLN A 89 -1.61 1.17 -8.38
N ALA A 90 -1.82 -0.14 -8.54
CA ALA A 90 -2.56 -0.94 -7.58
C ALA A 90 -1.85 -1.01 -6.21
N GLY A 91 -0.53 -1.24 -6.21
CA GLY A 91 0.28 -1.27 -5.00
C GLY A 91 0.33 0.07 -4.28
N MET A 92 0.49 1.18 -5.01
CA MET A 92 0.45 2.53 -4.42
C MET A 92 -0.93 2.88 -3.85
N THR A 93 -2.00 2.38 -4.47
CA THR A 93 -3.38 2.53 -3.94
C THR A 93 -3.53 1.77 -2.63
N ALA A 94 -3.06 0.52 -2.57
CA ALA A 94 -3.04 -0.26 -1.34
C ALA A 94 -2.18 0.41 -0.26
N TRP A 95 -1.01 0.94 -0.64
CA TRP A 95 -0.11 1.64 0.26
C TRP A 95 -0.76 2.88 0.87
N ALA A 96 -1.43 3.70 0.05
CA ALA A 96 -2.17 4.85 0.52
C ALA A 96 -3.28 4.48 1.53
N GLY A 97 -4.02 3.38 1.27
CA GLY A 97 -5.03 2.88 2.20
C GLY A 97 -4.46 2.45 3.54
N LEU A 98 -3.36 1.70 3.54
CA LEU A 98 -2.68 1.24 4.77
C LEU A 98 -2.16 2.42 5.60
N MET A 99 -1.41 3.32 4.95
CA MET A 99 -0.86 4.52 5.59
C MET A 99 -1.96 5.42 6.12
N GLY A 100 -3.04 5.60 5.35
CA GLY A 100 -4.22 6.38 5.74
C GLY A 100 -4.90 5.80 6.97
N ALA A 101 -5.11 4.48 7.02
CA ALA A 101 -5.71 3.82 8.18
C ALA A 101 -4.88 4.03 9.46
N VAL A 102 -3.56 3.90 9.38
CA VAL A 102 -2.65 4.16 10.51
C VAL A 102 -2.70 5.63 10.92
N SER A 103 -2.64 6.56 9.98
CA SER A 103 -2.70 8.00 10.31
C SER A 103 -4.04 8.42 10.89
N LEU A 104 -5.17 7.84 10.43
CA LEU A 104 -6.49 8.10 11.03
C LEU A 104 -6.55 7.64 12.48
N GLU A 105 -5.95 6.48 12.79
CA GLU A 105 -5.81 5.98 14.16
C GLU A 105 -4.93 6.91 15.00
N LEU A 106 -3.69 7.16 14.58
CA LEU A 106 -2.70 7.88 15.39
C LEU A 106 -2.99 9.36 15.57
N PHE A 107 -3.67 9.98 14.60
CA PHE A 107 -4.06 11.39 14.68
C PHE A 107 -5.45 11.58 15.31
N GLY A 108 -6.04 10.52 15.86
CA GLY A 108 -7.25 10.59 16.67
C GLY A 108 -8.55 10.78 15.88
N HIS A 109 -8.54 10.62 14.55
CA HIS A 109 -9.74 10.74 13.72
C HIS A 109 -10.76 9.61 13.95
N LEU A 110 -10.34 8.52 14.58
CA LEU A 110 -11.20 7.39 14.93
C LEU A 110 -11.75 7.45 16.37
N HIS A 111 -11.28 8.39 17.19
CA HIS A 111 -11.72 8.53 18.58
C HIS A 111 -13.23 8.76 18.65
N ASN A 112 -13.92 7.98 19.50
CA ASN A 112 -15.38 7.98 19.64
C ASN A 112 -16.16 7.59 18.37
N VAL A 113 -15.50 7.03 17.34
CA VAL A 113 -16.14 6.56 16.10
C VAL A 113 -15.93 5.06 15.94
N ILE A 114 -14.68 4.58 16.06
CA ILE A 114 -14.30 3.17 15.95
C ILE A 114 -13.51 2.78 17.19
N GLU A 115 -14.10 1.93 18.03
CA GLU A 115 -13.46 1.46 19.28
C GLU A 115 -12.34 0.43 19.04
N THR A 116 -12.30 -0.17 17.86
CA THR A 116 -11.31 -1.20 17.48
C THR A 116 -10.50 -0.82 16.22
N PRO A 117 -9.64 0.23 16.27
CA PRO A 117 -8.84 0.68 15.12
C PRO A 117 -8.03 -0.42 14.44
N GLY A 118 -7.48 -1.37 15.21
CA GLY A 118 -6.77 -2.53 14.67
C GLY A 118 -7.66 -3.44 13.80
N GLY A 119 -8.94 -3.62 14.18
CA GLY A 119 -9.89 -4.39 13.38
C GLY A 119 -10.24 -3.69 12.06
N LEU A 120 -10.34 -2.35 12.07
CA LEU A 120 -10.48 -1.58 10.82
C LEU A 120 -9.23 -1.72 9.94
N PHE A 121 -8.04 -1.65 10.52
CA PHE A 121 -6.79 -1.85 9.79
C PHE A 121 -6.72 -3.23 9.13
N ASP A 122 -7.09 -4.29 9.85
CA ASP A 122 -7.14 -5.65 9.30
C ASP A 122 -8.11 -5.73 8.12
N ALA A 123 -9.29 -5.08 8.21
CA ALA A 123 -10.25 -5.03 7.10
C ALA A 123 -9.68 -4.28 5.88
N VAL A 124 -8.92 -3.20 6.08
CA VAL A 124 -8.22 -2.48 5.00
C VAL A 124 -7.16 -3.37 4.33
N VAL A 125 -6.39 -4.12 5.12
CA VAL A 125 -5.40 -5.09 4.62
C VAL A 125 -6.07 -6.18 3.78
N GLU A 126 -7.17 -6.75 4.27
CA GLU A 126 -7.91 -7.79 3.55
C GLU A 126 -8.52 -7.24 2.25
N HIS A 127 -9.12 -6.05 2.28
CA HIS A 127 -9.70 -5.42 1.11
C HIS A 127 -8.65 -5.22 0.00
N HIS A 128 -7.54 -4.56 0.31
CA HIS A 128 -6.49 -4.32 -0.68
C HIS A 128 -5.77 -5.59 -1.11
N GLY A 129 -5.56 -6.54 -0.19
CA GLY A 129 -5.00 -7.85 -0.51
C GLY A 129 -5.86 -8.62 -1.51
N ALA A 130 -7.18 -8.64 -1.29
CA ALA A 130 -8.13 -9.26 -2.21
C ALA A 130 -8.12 -8.58 -3.59
N VAL A 131 -8.09 -7.25 -3.64
CA VAL A 131 -8.02 -6.49 -4.90
C VAL A 131 -6.72 -6.81 -5.67
N LEU A 132 -5.57 -6.82 -5.00
CA LEU A 132 -4.28 -7.14 -5.62
C LEU A 132 -4.22 -8.59 -6.14
N LEU A 133 -4.87 -9.52 -5.45
CA LEU A 133 -4.85 -10.96 -5.76
C LEU A 133 -6.03 -11.43 -6.62
N ALA A 134 -6.98 -10.55 -6.96
CA ALA A 134 -8.15 -10.89 -7.77
C ALA A 134 -7.80 -11.40 -9.18
N GLY A 135 -6.56 -11.18 -9.65
CA GLY A 135 -6.02 -11.73 -10.90
C GLY A 135 -5.52 -13.18 -10.80
N LEU A 136 -5.59 -13.84 -9.63
CA LEU A 136 -5.21 -15.25 -9.49
C LEU A 136 -6.33 -16.19 -9.94
N PRO A 137 -6.05 -17.23 -10.75
CA PRO A 137 -7.01 -18.31 -10.97
C PRO A 137 -7.36 -18.98 -9.64
N GLY A 138 -8.60 -18.79 -9.15
CA GLY A 138 -9.14 -19.50 -7.98
C GLY A 138 -9.60 -18.65 -6.79
N THR A 139 -9.44 -17.33 -6.81
CA THR A 139 -9.82 -16.44 -5.68
C THR A 139 -11.17 -15.74 -5.84
N GLY A 140 -11.89 -15.97 -6.93
CA GLY A 140 -13.29 -15.51 -7.07
C GLY A 140 -14.20 -16.23 -6.05
N PRO A 141 -15.25 -15.57 -5.52
CA PRO A 141 -16.24 -16.25 -4.69
C PRO A 141 -16.81 -17.42 -5.48
N GLY A 142 -16.50 -18.64 -5.04
CA GLY A 142 -16.87 -19.87 -5.71
C GLY A 142 -18.37 -19.87 -5.99
N ARG A 143 -18.73 -19.72 -7.26
CA ARG A 143 -20.11 -19.85 -7.71
C ARG A 143 -20.47 -21.32 -7.50
N ARG A 144 -21.08 -21.64 -6.35
CA ARG A 144 -21.62 -22.97 -6.08
C ARG A 144 -22.55 -23.30 -7.24
N ALA A 145 -22.14 -24.24 -8.07
CA ALA A 145 -22.99 -24.80 -9.10
C ALA A 145 -24.16 -25.47 -8.40
N SER A 146 -25.30 -24.78 -8.39
CA SER A 146 -26.58 -25.35 -8.01
C SER A 146 -26.92 -26.42 -9.04
N LYS A 147 -26.54 -27.67 -8.77
CA LYS A 147 -27.24 -28.81 -9.35
C LYS A 147 -28.58 -28.88 -8.63
N ARG A 148 -29.65 -28.49 -9.32
CA ARG A 148 -30.99 -28.95 -8.97
C ARG A 148 -31.42 -30.04 -9.93
N PRO A 149 -32.18 -31.03 -9.43
CA PRO A 149 -32.55 -32.25 -10.14
C PRO A 149 -33.53 -32.01 -11.28
#